data_AF-A0A965YKZ0-F1
#
_entry.id   AF-A0A965YKZ0-F1
#
_cell.length_a   1.000
_cell.length_b   1.000
_cell.length_c   1.000
_cell.angle_alpha   90.00
_cell.angle_beta   90.00
_cell.angle_gamma   90.00
#
_symmetry.space_group_name_H-M   'P 1'
#
loop_
_entity.id
_entity.type
_entity.pdbx_description
1 polymer ?
#
loop_
_entity_poly.entity_id
_entity_poly.type
_entity_poly.pdbx_seq_one_letter_code
_entity_poly.pdbx_strand_id
1 'polypeptide(L)'
;MELENHRDKDLKNTYLWVDREGRCGEKYEENLLFKQKIPGLVSFYEVEENRSKGLVYVLNQKNSWCENLKNERMNCAHIEKFIKSLTRVMETVDEYLLDPSNLVMEMDYIFSNEHGWEYLYIPGYGKDFWMQLEKLAEEWLNWVDYGNEKAVLWAYTFYEKVHGSGCATSDFLEILQTEKRAVSTVREDIETAEEQKEPLGKGSNVDRSPFRFSEKVKTFFGRLNAKPDKPNDFYEEKTRLGDTSPILDIPEDLLGQRQFMLVPMGDNEQPVIQVEKYPYILGRAPEEVDGCVDWPQISRIHARLEARGQEIKIVDMSSVNGTFRNDEYLKPGMEYTLHTGDILKLADLEFICQF
;
A
#
# COMPACT_ATOMS: atom_id res chain seq x y z
N MET A 1 -1.30 -5.51 15.98
CA MET A 1 -1.20 -4.62 14.83
C MET A 1 -2.45 -3.77 14.77
N GLU A 2 -2.51 -2.83 15.70
CA GLU A 2 -3.36 -1.66 15.56
C GLU A 2 -2.69 -0.79 14.50
N LEU A 3 -3.37 -0.56 13.37
CA LEU A 3 -2.94 0.42 12.39
C LEU A 3 -3.24 1.80 13.00
N GLU A 4 -2.45 2.21 13.99
CA GLU A 4 -2.61 3.50 14.65
C GLU A 4 -2.35 4.61 13.64
N ASN A 5 -3.46 5.22 13.21
CA ASN A 5 -3.51 6.34 12.29
C ASN A 5 -2.92 7.60 12.93
N HIS A 6 -1.62 7.82 12.79
CA HIS A 6 -1.07 9.18 12.79
C HIS A 6 -1.23 9.80 11.39
N ARG A 7 -2.48 9.90 10.94
CA ARG A 7 -2.87 10.73 9.79
C ARG A 7 -3.11 12.16 10.31
N ASP A 8 -2.04 12.88 10.68
CA ASP A 8 -2.19 14.29 11.08
C ASP A 8 -2.53 15.15 9.86
N LYS A 9 -3.51 16.04 10.02
CA LYS A 9 -4.39 16.52 8.95
C LYS A 9 -3.85 17.63 8.06
N ASP A 10 -2.58 17.98 8.19
CA ASP A 10 -1.98 19.08 7.42
C ASP A 10 -0.71 18.72 6.60
N LEU A 11 -0.21 17.47 6.59
CA LEU A 11 0.99 17.01 5.82
C LEU A 11 0.75 15.74 4.95
N LYS A 12 -0.48 15.59 4.45
CA LYS A 12 -1.25 14.34 4.52
C LYS A 12 -1.05 13.14 3.59
N ASN A 13 -0.06 12.99 2.71
CA ASN A 13 -0.06 11.84 1.76
C ASN A 13 1.32 11.34 1.28
N THR A 14 2.38 11.51 2.07
CA THR A 14 3.74 11.13 1.63
C THR A 14 4.21 9.80 2.17
N TYR A 15 3.84 9.42 3.40
CA TYR A 15 4.24 8.14 3.99
C TYR A 15 3.21 7.59 4.98
N LEU A 16 3.31 6.28 5.27
CA LEU A 16 2.53 5.56 6.28
C LEU A 16 3.49 4.79 7.19
N TRP A 17 3.42 5.06 8.50
CA TRP A 17 4.14 4.31 9.53
C TRP A 17 3.33 3.09 9.97
N VAL A 18 3.99 1.93 10.08
CA VAL A 18 3.42 0.71 10.64
C VAL A 18 4.35 0.20 11.74
N ASP A 19 3.86 0.19 12.98
CA ASP A 19 4.57 -0.48 14.08
C ASP A 19 4.50 -2.00 13.89
N ARG A 20 5.67 -2.65 13.95
CA ARG A 20 5.77 -4.09 13.79
C ARG A 20 5.37 -4.84 15.05
N GLU A 21 5.32 -4.20 16.22
CA GLU A 21 5.08 -4.84 17.53
C GLU A 21 5.98 -6.10 17.75
N GLY A 22 7.18 -6.12 17.16
CA GLY A 22 8.09 -7.27 17.18
C GLY A 22 7.72 -8.44 16.25
N ARG A 23 6.74 -8.29 15.35
CA ARG A 23 6.42 -9.27 14.31
C ARG A 23 7.34 -9.09 13.10
N CYS A 24 7.95 -10.20 12.70
CA CYS A 24 8.77 -10.30 11.50
C CYS A 24 8.12 -11.23 10.48
N GLY A 25 8.30 -10.94 9.20
CA GLY A 25 7.97 -11.87 8.13
C GLY A 25 9.05 -12.92 8.00
N GLU A 26 8.99 -13.72 6.95
CA GLU A 26 10.10 -14.63 6.66
C GLU A 26 11.34 -13.83 6.23
N LYS A 27 12.54 -14.34 6.59
CA LYS A 27 13.79 -13.67 6.23
C LYS A 27 13.95 -13.45 4.72
N TYR A 28 13.41 -14.36 3.91
CA TYR A 28 13.43 -14.22 2.46
C TYR A 28 12.56 -13.05 2.00
N GLU A 29 11.30 -12.99 2.44
CA GLU A 29 10.35 -11.93 2.09
C GLU A 29 10.92 -10.55 2.48
N GLU A 30 11.43 -10.44 3.70
CA GLU A 30 12.05 -9.21 4.18
C GLU A 30 13.25 -8.81 3.31
N ASN A 31 14.15 -9.75 3.03
CA ASN A 31 15.29 -9.47 2.16
C ASN A 31 14.88 -9.04 0.75
N LEU A 32 13.82 -9.62 0.19
CA LEU A 32 13.31 -9.28 -1.13
C LEU A 32 12.67 -7.88 -1.12
N LEU A 33 11.74 -7.64 -0.22
CA LEU A 33 10.96 -6.40 -0.12
C LEU A 33 11.82 -5.20 0.25
N PHE A 34 12.85 -5.37 1.09
CA PHE A 34 13.78 -4.30 1.43
C PHE A 34 14.78 -3.98 0.32
N LYS A 35 15.03 -4.90 -0.62
CA LYS A 35 16.05 -4.74 -1.65
C LYS A 35 15.49 -4.41 -3.03
N GLN A 36 14.21 -4.68 -3.27
CA GLN A 36 13.61 -4.58 -4.60
C GLN A 36 12.23 -3.95 -4.55
N LYS A 37 11.94 -3.15 -5.58
CA LYS A 37 10.58 -2.68 -5.83
C LYS A 37 9.78 -3.79 -6.50
N ILE A 38 8.74 -4.25 -5.81
CA ILE A 38 7.83 -5.27 -6.34
C ILE A 38 6.65 -4.59 -7.05
N PRO A 39 6.37 -4.91 -8.32
CA PRO A 39 5.25 -4.32 -9.05
C PRO A 39 3.91 -4.52 -8.33
N GLY A 40 3.08 -3.48 -8.23
CA GLY A 40 1.78 -3.58 -7.57
C GLY A 40 1.84 -3.59 -6.04
N LEU A 41 3.01 -3.50 -5.42
CA LEU A 41 3.16 -3.30 -3.98
C LEU A 41 3.74 -1.93 -3.66
N VAL A 42 3.31 -1.35 -2.54
CA VAL A 42 3.88 -0.10 -2.01
C VAL A 42 5.24 -0.39 -1.39
N SER A 43 6.27 0.33 -1.82
CA SER A 43 7.62 0.23 -1.25
C SER A 43 7.67 0.78 0.17
N PHE A 44 8.46 0.12 1.01
CA PHE A 44 8.68 0.53 2.40
C PHE A 44 10.11 0.28 2.85
N TYR A 45 10.44 0.88 3.99
CA TYR A 45 11.76 0.76 4.62
C TYR A 45 11.59 0.51 6.12
N GLU A 46 12.52 -0.24 6.72
CA GLU A 46 12.56 -0.40 8.17
C GLU A 46 13.28 0.80 8.80
N VAL A 47 12.67 1.39 9.82
CA VAL A 47 13.25 2.44 10.64
C VAL A 47 13.22 1.97 12.09
N GLU A 48 14.34 2.17 12.79
CA GLU A 48 14.47 1.86 14.21
C GLU A 48 14.52 3.16 15.01
N GLU A 49 13.45 3.45 15.75
CA GLU A 49 13.35 4.65 16.58
C GLU A 49 13.05 4.24 18.03
N ASN A 50 13.80 4.75 19.01
CA ASN A 50 13.57 4.52 20.44
C ASN A 50 13.46 3.03 20.87
N ARG A 51 14.19 2.12 20.20
CA ARG A 51 14.16 0.64 20.38
C ARG A 51 12.91 -0.07 19.85
N SER A 52 12.07 0.62 19.08
CA SER A 52 10.98 0.03 18.32
C SER A 52 11.31 0.06 16.83
N LYS A 53 11.11 -1.07 16.15
CA LYS A 53 11.27 -1.18 14.69
C LYS A 53 9.92 -1.00 14.03
N GLY A 54 9.81 -0.08 13.09
CA GLY A 54 8.61 0.11 12.27
C GLY A 54 8.93 0.16 10.79
N LEU A 55 7.88 0.09 9.98
CA LEU A 55 7.94 0.16 8.53
C LEU A 55 7.38 1.51 8.06
N VAL A 56 8.14 2.20 7.21
CA VAL A 56 7.73 3.45 6.56
C VAL A 56 7.40 3.18 5.11
N TYR A 57 6.12 3.21 4.76
CA TYR A 57 5.66 3.07 3.38
C TYR A 57 5.65 4.41 2.69
N VAL A 58 6.16 4.47 1.45
CA VAL A 58 6.26 5.71 0.68
C VAL A 58 5.07 5.83 -0.28
N LEU A 59 4.19 6.78 0.02
CA LEU A 59 2.92 6.98 -0.67
C LEU A 59 3.00 7.99 -1.83
N ASN A 60 3.98 8.91 -1.87
CA ASN A 60 4.22 9.82 -3.00
C ASN A 60 2.96 10.52 -3.57
N GLN A 61 2.08 11.10 -2.73
CA GLN A 61 0.84 11.76 -3.17
C GLN A 61 -0.19 10.83 -3.85
N LYS A 62 -0.08 9.52 -3.67
CA LYS A 62 -1.11 8.58 -4.11
C LYS A 62 -2.39 8.81 -3.31
N ASN A 63 -3.52 8.71 -4.00
CA ASN A 63 -4.83 8.68 -3.34
C ASN A 63 -5.19 7.23 -3.03
N SER A 64 -5.74 7.01 -1.85
CA SER A 64 -6.39 5.75 -1.50
C SER A 64 -7.61 5.52 -2.38
N TRP A 65 -8.10 4.28 -2.41
CA TRP A 65 -9.33 3.93 -3.11
C TRP A 65 -10.50 4.79 -2.61
N CYS A 66 -10.65 4.93 -1.30
CA CYS A 66 -11.70 5.75 -0.68
C CYS A 66 -11.66 7.21 -1.15
N GLU A 67 -10.47 7.80 -1.25
CA GLU A 67 -10.29 9.18 -1.71
C GLU A 67 -10.61 9.33 -3.20
N ASN A 68 -10.21 8.35 -4.02
CA ASN A 68 -10.50 8.33 -5.45
C ASN A 68 -11.99 8.26 -5.76
N LEU A 69 -12.78 7.61 -4.90
CA LEU A 69 -14.22 7.59 -5.06
C LEU A 69 -14.84 8.99 -4.89
N LYS A 70 -14.15 10.00 -4.33
CA LYS A 70 -14.62 11.41 -4.22
C LYS A 70 -16.07 11.61 -3.73
N ASN A 71 -16.60 10.66 -2.95
CA ASN A 71 -18.02 10.55 -2.51
C ASN A 71 -19.04 10.09 -3.58
N GLU A 72 -18.57 9.59 -4.72
CA GLU A 72 -19.37 8.90 -5.73
C GLU A 72 -19.58 7.42 -5.37
N ARG A 73 -20.58 6.80 -6.00
CA ARG A 73 -20.84 5.36 -5.89
C ARG A 73 -19.99 4.56 -6.88
N MET A 74 -19.69 3.31 -6.54
CA MET A 74 -18.90 2.40 -7.37
C MET A 74 -19.69 1.93 -8.60
N ASN A 75 -19.35 2.46 -9.77
CA ASN A 75 -19.83 1.98 -11.07
C ASN A 75 -18.99 0.80 -11.62
N CYS A 76 -19.37 0.26 -12.78
CA CYS A 76 -18.68 -0.85 -13.43
C CYS A 76 -17.19 -0.57 -13.70
N ALA A 77 -16.82 0.65 -14.09
CA ALA A 77 -15.44 0.96 -14.42
C ALA A 77 -14.53 0.89 -13.18
N HIS A 78 -15.04 1.27 -12.02
CA HIS A 78 -14.34 1.09 -10.75
C HIS A 78 -14.13 -0.41 -10.44
N ILE A 79 -15.19 -1.20 -10.51
CA ILE A 79 -15.14 -2.65 -10.24
C ILE A 79 -14.18 -3.36 -11.21
N GLU A 80 -14.23 -3.02 -12.51
CA GLU A 80 -13.34 -3.58 -13.53
C GLU A 80 -11.87 -3.28 -13.23
N LYS A 81 -11.55 -2.03 -12.88
CA LYS A 81 -10.19 -1.64 -12.52
C LYS A 81 -9.68 -2.40 -11.30
N PHE A 82 -10.51 -2.57 -10.28
CA PHE A 82 -10.13 -3.36 -9.11
C PHE A 82 -9.85 -4.81 -9.46
N ILE A 83 -10.79 -5.48 -10.14
CA ILE A 83 -10.69 -6.91 -10.43
C ILE A 83 -9.42 -7.19 -11.22
N LYS A 84 -9.13 -6.39 -12.25
CA LYS A 84 -7.88 -6.49 -13.01
C LYS A 84 -6.64 -6.28 -12.14
N SER A 85 -6.70 -5.33 -11.21
CA SER A 85 -5.59 -5.04 -10.31
C SER A 85 -5.38 -6.12 -9.25
N LEU A 86 -6.46 -6.69 -8.72
CA LEU A 86 -6.44 -7.79 -7.77
C LEU A 86 -5.81 -9.02 -8.43
N THR A 87 -6.24 -9.39 -9.63
CA THR A 87 -5.62 -10.49 -10.37
C THR A 87 -4.12 -10.25 -10.57
N ARG A 88 -3.73 -9.03 -10.98
CA ARG A 88 -2.31 -8.69 -11.19
C ARG A 88 -1.46 -8.76 -9.93
N VAL A 89 -1.96 -8.25 -8.78
CA VAL A 89 -1.19 -8.32 -7.53
C VAL A 89 -1.08 -9.76 -7.04
N MET A 90 -2.11 -10.58 -7.24
CA MET A 90 -2.05 -12.01 -6.88
C MET A 90 -1.04 -12.77 -7.75
N GLU A 91 -1.01 -12.51 -9.06
CA GLU A 91 0.04 -13.05 -9.95
C GLU A 91 1.44 -12.65 -9.48
N THR A 92 1.60 -11.40 -9.01
CA THR A 92 2.88 -10.93 -8.47
C THR A 92 3.23 -11.63 -7.15
N VAL A 93 2.28 -11.75 -6.23
CA VAL A 93 2.50 -12.43 -4.95
C VAL A 93 2.94 -13.88 -5.19
N ASP A 94 2.31 -14.57 -6.14
CA ASP A 94 2.68 -15.93 -6.53
C ASP A 94 4.07 -15.98 -7.22
N GLU A 95 4.36 -15.06 -8.14
CA GLU A 95 5.64 -15.00 -8.87
C GLU A 95 6.85 -14.81 -7.93
N TYR A 96 6.66 -13.98 -6.90
CA TYR A 96 7.70 -13.67 -5.92
C TYR A 96 7.63 -14.56 -4.66
N LEU A 97 6.78 -15.60 -4.66
CA LEU A 97 6.60 -16.54 -3.55
C LEU A 97 6.31 -15.84 -2.20
N LEU A 98 5.52 -14.77 -2.25
CA LEU A 98 5.06 -14.01 -1.09
C LEU A 98 3.79 -14.65 -0.50
N ASP A 99 3.54 -14.44 0.79
CA ASP A 99 2.31 -14.89 1.43
C ASP A 99 1.16 -13.87 1.21
N PRO A 100 0.05 -14.25 0.54
CA PRO A 100 -1.09 -13.35 0.36
C PRO A 100 -1.72 -12.89 1.69
N SER A 101 -1.51 -13.62 2.78
CA SER A 101 -1.98 -13.25 4.13
C SER A 101 -1.27 -12.00 4.68
N ASN A 102 -0.20 -11.57 4.04
CA ASN A 102 0.53 -10.34 4.39
C ASN A 102 0.07 -9.12 3.58
N LEU A 103 -0.85 -9.29 2.62
CA LEU A 103 -1.54 -8.17 1.95
C LEU A 103 -2.60 -7.57 2.87
N VAL A 104 -2.74 -6.25 2.81
CA VAL A 104 -3.81 -5.50 3.48
C VAL A 104 -4.93 -5.22 2.48
N MET A 105 -6.06 -5.92 2.62
CA MET A 105 -7.22 -5.79 1.72
C MET A 105 -8.28 -4.83 2.28
N GLU A 106 -7.90 -3.57 2.48
CA GLU A 106 -8.77 -2.51 3.00
C GLU A 106 -8.74 -1.29 2.08
N MET A 107 -9.89 -0.69 1.77
CA MET A 107 -10.00 0.40 0.79
C MET A 107 -9.14 1.63 1.15
N ASP A 108 -8.90 1.86 2.45
CA ASP A 108 -8.07 2.97 2.95
C ASP A 108 -6.57 2.79 2.71
N TYR A 109 -6.13 1.55 2.42
CA TYR A 109 -4.72 1.15 2.25
C TYR A 109 -4.43 0.54 0.86
N ILE A 110 -5.35 0.68 -0.09
CA ILE A 110 -5.15 0.36 -1.50
C ILE A 110 -5.01 1.67 -2.25
N PHE A 111 -3.88 1.89 -2.91
CA PHE A 111 -3.48 3.19 -3.46
C PHE A 111 -3.45 3.16 -4.98
N SER A 112 -3.88 4.23 -5.64
CA SER A 112 -3.75 4.34 -7.10
C SER A 112 -2.47 5.10 -7.49
N ASN A 113 -1.77 4.64 -8.52
CA ASN A 113 -0.70 5.37 -9.19
C ASN A 113 -1.03 5.59 -10.69
N GLU A 114 -0.10 6.17 -11.47
CA GLU A 114 -0.26 6.38 -12.92
C GLU A 114 -0.36 5.06 -13.73
N HIS A 115 0.06 3.94 -13.14
CA HIS A 115 0.23 2.64 -13.79
C HIS A 115 -0.75 1.55 -13.30
N GLY A 116 -1.65 1.86 -12.36
CA GLY A 116 -2.57 0.90 -11.74
C GLY A 116 -2.79 1.15 -10.23
N TRP A 117 -3.16 0.09 -9.51
CA TRP A 117 -3.24 0.12 -8.06
C TRP A 117 -2.03 -0.58 -7.43
N GLU A 118 -1.65 -0.11 -6.25
CA GLU A 118 -0.63 -0.67 -5.40
C GLU A 118 -1.24 -1.03 -4.05
N TYR A 119 -0.81 -2.17 -3.52
CA TYR A 119 -1.31 -2.74 -2.28
C TYR A 119 -0.26 -2.66 -1.19
N LEU A 120 -0.71 -2.45 0.03
CA LEU A 120 0.14 -2.50 1.20
C LEU A 120 0.46 -3.96 1.54
N TYR A 121 1.75 -4.29 1.62
CA TYR A 121 2.23 -5.61 2.04
C TYR A 121 3.04 -5.47 3.32
N ILE A 122 2.57 -6.05 4.42
CA ILE A 122 3.22 -5.97 5.73
C ILE A 122 3.79 -7.35 6.10
N PRO A 123 5.12 -7.55 6.09
CA PRO A 123 5.72 -8.83 6.47
C PRO A 123 5.35 -9.22 7.91
N GLY A 124 4.77 -10.41 8.08
CA GLY A 124 4.33 -10.92 9.39
C GLY A 124 2.96 -10.40 9.85
N TYR A 125 2.17 -9.82 8.94
CA TYR A 125 0.78 -9.42 9.21
C TYR A 125 -0.12 -10.64 9.42
N GLY A 126 0.01 -11.66 8.56
CA GLY A 126 -0.56 -12.99 8.76
C GLY A 126 -2.07 -13.02 9.00
N LYS A 127 -2.83 -12.14 8.35
CA LYS A 127 -4.31 -12.18 8.39
C LYS A 127 -4.82 -12.96 7.19
N ASP A 128 -5.75 -13.88 7.43
CA ASP A 128 -6.35 -14.70 6.37
C ASP A 128 -6.83 -13.85 5.20
N PHE A 129 -6.23 -14.07 4.02
CA PHE A 129 -6.48 -13.27 2.82
C PHE A 129 -7.96 -13.29 2.42
N TRP A 130 -8.59 -14.47 2.45
CA TRP A 130 -9.99 -14.63 2.04
C TRP A 130 -10.95 -13.93 2.98
N MET A 131 -10.74 -14.03 4.29
CA MET A 131 -11.53 -13.31 5.29
C MET A 131 -11.42 -11.79 5.12
N GLN A 132 -10.24 -11.27 4.76
CA GLN A 132 -10.10 -9.85 4.45
C GLN A 132 -10.87 -9.47 3.18
N LEU A 133 -10.83 -10.32 2.15
CA LEU A 133 -11.54 -10.11 0.89
C LEU A 133 -13.06 -10.19 1.06
N GLU A 134 -13.57 -11.09 1.91
CA GLU A 134 -14.99 -11.21 2.27
C GLU A 134 -15.48 -9.91 2.91
N LYS A 135 -14.71 -9.37 3.87
CA LYS A 135 -15.02 -8.08 4.51
C LYS A 135 -15.02 -6.93 3.49
N LEU A 136 -14.04 -6.89 2.59
CA LEU A 136 -13.99 -5.89 1.52
C LEU A 136 -15.21 -5.99 0.59
N ALA A 137 -15.63 -7.21 0.25
CA ALA A 137 -16.81 -7.45 -0.57
C ALA A 137 -18.10 -7.02 0.14
N GLU A 138 -18.23 -7.25 1.46
CA GLU A 138 -19.33 -6.71 2.27
C GLU A 138 -19.36 -5.17 2.23
N GLU A 139 -18.19 -4.53 2.34
CA GLU A 139 -18.08 -3.07 2.26
C GLU A 139 -18.52 -2.56 0.89
N TRP A 140 -18.09 -3.20 -0.20
CA TRP A 140 -18.44 -2.84 -1.57
C TRP A 140 -19.94 -2.78 -1.84
N LEU A 141 -20.71 -3.72 -1.29
CA LEU A 141 -22.17 -3.73 -1.44
C LEU A 141 -22.81 -2.45 -0.89
N ASN A 142 -22.19 -1.76 0.07
CA ASN A 142 -22.68 -0.48 0.58
C ASN A 142 -22.32 0.72 -0.31
N TRP A 143 -21.33 0.56 -1.18
CA TRP A 143 -20.80 1.63 -2.04
C TRP A 143 -21.22 1.51 -3.50
N VAL A 144 -21.79 0.38 -3.93
CA VAL A 144 -22.19 0.15 -5.32
C VAL A 144 -23.25 1.15 -5.80
N ASP A 145 -23.14 1.55 -7.07
CA ASP A 145 -24.15 2.36 -7.73
C ASP A 145 -25.35 1.50 -8.15
N TYR A 146 -26.41 1.51 -7.34
CA TYR A 146 -27.65 0.79 -7.63
C TYR A 146 -28.39 1.28 -8.89
N GLY A 147 -28.07 2.47 -9.40
CA GLY A 147 -28.55 2.92 -10.71
C GLY A 147 -27.91 2.17 -11.88
N ASN A 148 -26.82 1.45 -11.63
CA ASN A 148 -26.08 0.69 -12.63
C ASN A 148 -26.26 -0.82 -12.41
N GLU A 149 -27.25 -1.40 -13.09
CA GLU A 149 -27.58 -2.83 -13.02
C GLU A 149 -26.35 -3.75 -13.22
N LYS A 150 -25.40 -3.35 -14.07
CA LYS A 150 -24.19 -4.14 -14.35
C LYS A 150 -23.18 -4.04 -13.20
N ALA A 151 -23.05 -2.89 -12.55
CA ALA A 151 -22.18 -2.72 -11.39
C ALA A 151 -22.71 -3.54 -10.20
N VAL A 152 -24.03 -3.50 -9.99
CA VAL A 152 -24.72 -4.32 -8.98
C VAL A 152 -24.46 -5.80 -9.22
N LEU A 153 -24.68 -6.29 -10.45
CA LEU A 153 -24.42 -7.69 -10.80
C LEU A 153 -22.97 -8.08 -10.48
N TRP A 154 -22.00 -7.28 -10.89
CA TRP A 154 -20.58 -7.57 -10.66
C TRP A 154 -20.18 -7.56 -9.18
N ALA A 155 -20.70 -6.62 -8.39
CA ALA A 155 -20.45 -6.57 -6.96
C ALA A 155 -21.02 -7.81 -6.25
N TYR A 156 -22.22 -8.26 -6.62
CA TYR A 156 -22.80 -9.49 -6.09
C TYR A 156 -22.04 -10.73 -6.51
N THR A 157 -21.69 -10.88 -7.79
CA THR A 157 -20.91 -12.03 -8.26
C THR A 157 -19.53 -12.08 -7.59
N PHE A 158 -18.91 -10.92 -7.34
CA PHE A 158 -17.68 -10.84 -6.56
C PHE A 158 -17.89 -11.34 -5.13
N TYR A 159 -18.91 -10.83 -4.44
CA TYR A 159 -19.26 -11.28 -3.09
C TYR A 159 -19.50 -12.80 -3.03
N GLU A 160 -20.28 -13.36 -3.95
CA GLU A 160 -20.56 -14.80 -4.00
C GLU A 160 -19.29 -15.63 -4.23
N LYS A 161 -18.42 -15.21 -5.16
CA LYS A 161 -17.17 -15.92 -5.45
C LYS A 161 -16.23 -15.95 -4.25
N VAL A 162 -16.11 -14.83 -3.54
CA VAL A 162 -15.22 -14.70 -2.38
C VAL A 162 -15.69 -15.52 -1.17
N HIS A 163 -17.01 -15.69 -1.00
CA HIS A 163 -17.58 -16.55 0.06
C HIS A 163 -17.70 -18.04 -0.36
N GLY A 164 -17.42 -18.36 -1.62
CA GLY A 164 -17.49 -19.70 -2.16
C GLY A 164 -16.25 -20.54 -1.83
N SER A 165 -16.43 -21.84 -1.58
CA SER A 165 -15.31 -22.77 -1.42
C SER A 165 -14.62 -23.05 -2.75
N GLY A 166 -13.30 -22.83 -2.84
CA GLY A 166 -12.49 -23.21 -4.00
C GLY A 166 -12.38 -22.16 -5.12
N CYS A 167 -12.63 -20.88 -4.82
CA CYS A 167 -12.41 -19.80 -5.78
C CYS A 167 -10.91 -19.61 -6.05
N ALA A 168 -10.53 -19.58 -7.33
CA ALA A 168 -9.21 -19.14 -7.76
C ALA A 168 -9.22 -17.66 -8.15
N THR A 169 -8.06 -17.00 -8.11
CA THR A 169 -7.92 -15.59 -8.48
C THR A 169 -8.20 -15.33 -9.97
N SER A 170 -8.00 -16.35 -10.81
CA SER A 170 -8.39 -16.37 -12.23
C SER A 170 -9.90 -16.19 -12.42
N ASP A 171 -10.69 -16.68 -11.47
CA ASP A 171 -12.14 -16.73 -11.58
C ASP A 171 -12.77 -15.34 -11.42
N PHE A 172 -12.02 -14.36 -10.89
CA PHE A 172 -12.48 -12.98 -10.77
C PHE A 172 -12.62 -12.30 -12.15
N LEU A 173 -11.79 -12.65 -13.13
CA LEU A 173 -11.91 -12.06 -14.48
C LEU A 173 -13.21 -12.48 -15.18
N GLU A 174 -13.78 -13.62 -14.83
CA GLU A 174 -15.09 -14.08 -15.35
C GLU A 174 -16.24 -13.14 -14.95
N ILE A 175 -16.10 -12.43 -13.81
CA ILE A 175 -17.09 -11.45 -13.36
C ILE A 175 -17.28 -10.38 -14.45
N LEU A 176 -16.21 -9.96 -15.11
CA LEU A 176 -16.23 -8.94 -16.15
C LEU A 176 -16.93 -9.40 -17.44
N GLN A 177 -17.09 -10.70 -17.61
CA GLN A 177 -17.80 -11.32 -18.74
C GLN A 177 -19.26 -11.65 -18.40
N THR A 178 -19.67 -11.44 -17.14
CA THR A 178 -21.03 -11.75 -16.70
C THR A 178 -22.01 -10.72 -17.28
N GLU A 179 -22.87 -11.19 -18.18
CA GLU A 179 -24.00 -10.45 -18.74
C GLU A 179 -25.32 -11.13 -18.36
N LYS A 180 -26.43 -10.39 -18.47
CA LYS A 180 -27.81 -10.66 -17.94
C LYS A 180 -28.42 -12.08 -18.09
N ARG A 181 -27.77 -13.06 -18.70
CA ARG A 181 -28.30 -14.44 -18.85
C ARG A 181 -28.47 -15.22 -17.54
N ALA A 182 -28.00 -14.71 -16.40
CA ALA A 182 -28.19 -15.33 -15.07
C ALA A 182 -29.08 -14.52 -14.10
N VAL A 183 -29.92 -13.59 -14.60
CA VAL A 183 -30.65 -12.60 -13.78
C VAL A 183 -32.17 -12.78 -13.87
N SER A 184 -32.68 -14.00 -13.72
CA SER A 184 -34.12 -14.22 -13.48
C SER A 184 -34.48 -14.34 -12.00
N THR A 185 -33.52 -14.69 -11.14
CA THR A 185 -33.74 -14.87 -9.70
C THR A 185 -33.43 -13.65 -8.84
N VAL A 186 -32.60 -12.71 -9.32
CA VAL A 186 -32.20 -11.52 -8.54
C VAL A 186 -33.17 -10.34 -8.75
N ARG A 187 -33.86 -10.29 -9.89
CA ARG A 187 -34.70 -9.14 -10.29
C ARG A 187 -36.01 -9.04 -9.51
N GLU A 188 -36.63 -10.17 -9.17
CA GLU A 188 -37.88 -10.19 -8.37
C GLU A 188 -37.65 -9.78 -6.90
N ASP A 189 -36.44 -10.00 -6.36
CA ASP A 189 -36.12 -9.74 -4.95
C ASP A 189 -35.59 -8.32 -4.68
N ILE A 190 -35.02 -7.65 -5.70
CA ILE A 190 -34.64 -6.24 -5.62
C ILE A 190 -35.87 -5.34 -5.74
N GLU A 191 -36.82 -5.68 -6.63
CA GLU A 191 -38.05 -4.89 -6.84
C GLU A 191 -38.94 -4.87 -5.58
N THR A 192 -39.01 -5.97 -4.82
CA THR A 192 -39.75 -6.03 -3.54
C THR A 192 -39.13 -5.19 -2.41
N ALA A 193 -37.84 -4.85 -2.49
CA ALA A 193 -37.18 -3.97 -1.52
C ALA A 193 -37.40 -2.47 -1.82
N GLU A 194 -37.75 -2.12 -3.06
CA GLU A 194 -37.98 -0.73 -3.47
C GLU A 194 -39.41 -0.24 -3.24
N GLU A 195 -40.42 -1.12 -3.28
CA GLU A 195 -41.84 -0.75 -3.14
C GLU A 195 -42.26 -0.25 -1.74
N GLN A 196 -41.40 -0.34 -0.72
CA GLN A 196 -41.72 0.11 0.66
C GLN A 196 -41.16 1.49 1.05
N LYS A 197 -40.70 2.31 0.10
CA LYS A 197 -40.21 3.66 0.40
C LYS A 197 -41.36 4.68 0.46
N GLU A 198 -41.58 5.31 1.61
CA GLU A 198 -42.27 6.61 1.67
C GLU A 198 -41.37 7.71 1.06
N PRO A 199 -41.95 8.71 0.37
CA PRO A 199 -41.17 9.71 -0.34
C PRO A 199 -40.49 10.70 0.63
N LEU A 200 -39.15 10.71 0.65
CA LEU A 200 -38.39 11.76 1.34
C LEU A 200 -38.44 13.08 0.55
N GLY A 201 -38.97 14.11 1.21
CA GLY A 201 -39.08 15.47 0.68
C GLY A 201 -37.74 16.16 0.47
N LYS A 202 -37.76 17.14 -0.45
CA LYS A 202 -36.64 18.00 -0.84
C LYS A 202 -36.03 18.72 0.37
N GLY A 203 -34.75 18.48 0.66
CA GLY A 203 -34.00 19.26 1.64
C GLY A 203 -32.58 18.73 1.82
N SER A 204 -31.62 19.61 1.61
CA SER A 204 -30.17 19.39 1.68
C SER A 204 -29.67 18.92 3.06
N ASN A 205 -29.10 17.71 3.12
CA ASN A 205 -27.89 17.32 3.85
C ASN A 205 -27.71 15.82 3.63
N VAL A 206 -26.54 15.39 3.11
CA VAL A 206 -26.25 13.97 2.91
C VAL A 206 -26.01 13.35 4.28
N ASP A 207 -27.06 12.76 4.84
CA ASP A 207 -27.03 12.01 6.08
C ASP A 207 -26.13 10.78 5.91
N ARG A 208 -25.05 10.72 6.70
CA ARG A 208 -24.06 9.63 6.74
C ARG A 208 -24.53 8.51 7.68
N SER A 209 -25.78 8.07 7.55
CA SER A 209 -26.26 6.92 8.30
C SER A 209 -25.93 5.61 7.54
N PRO A 210 -25.34 4.60 8.21
CA PRO A 210 -25.06 3.31 7.61
C PRO A 210 -26.37 2.66 7.17
N PHE A 211 -26.46 2.32 5.89
CA PHE A 211 -27.59 1.60 5.34
C PHE A 211 -27.65 0.20 5.98
N ARG A 212 -28.63 -0.04 6.87
CA ARG A 212 -28.83 -1.36 7.48
C ARG A 212 -29.43 -2.30 6.45
N PHE A 213 -28.57 -3.07 5.77
CA PHE A 213 -29.02 -4.22 4.99
C PHE A 213 -29.70 -5.22 5.93
N SER A 214 -30.95 -5.57 5.62
CA SER A 214 -31.82 -6.31 6.55
C SER A 214 -31.24 -7.68 6.90
N GLU A 215 -31.37 -8.09 8.16
CA GLU A 215 -31.03 -9.42 8.67
C GLU A 215 -31.58 -10.56 7.80
N LYS A 216 -32.63 -10.30 7.01
CA LYS A 216 -33.26 -11.24 6.08
C LYS A 216 -32.33 -11.76 4.98
N VAL A 217 -31.40 -10.96 4.45
CA VAL A 217 -30.48 -11.45 3.40
C VAL A 217 -29.47 -12.42 3.99
N LYS A 218 -28.93 -12.13 5.19
CA LYS A 218 -28.09 -13.07 5.95
C LYS A 218 -28.86 -14.37 6.33
N THR A 219 -30.17 -14.27 6.63
CA THR A 219 -30.98 -15.46 6.97
C THR A 219 -31.36 -16.31 5.75
N PHE A 220 -31.57 -15.69 4.59
CA PHE A 220 -32.03 -16.39 3.38
C PHE A 220 -30.92 -17.25 2.77
N PHE A 221 -29.69 -16.73 2.73
CA PHE A 221 -28.54 -17.44 2.16
C PHE A 221 -27.76 -18.30 3.16
N GLY A 222 -27.97 -18.10 4.48
CA GLY A 222 -27.46 -19.00 5.52
C GLY A 222 -27.99 -20.44 5.43
N ARG A 223 -28.98 -20.72 4.57
CA ARG A 223 -29.48 -22.08 4.29
C ARG A 223 -28.72 -22.83 3.18
N LEU A 224 -27.84 -22.17 2.42
CA LEU A 224 -27.03 -22.83 1.37
C LEU A 224 -25.73 -23.47 1.88
N ASN A 225 -25.38 -23.26 3.15
CA ASN A 225 -24.17 -23.83 3.75
C ASN A 225 -24.48 -25.07 4.58
N ALA A 226 -24.44 -26.25 3.93
CA ALA A 226 -24.04 -27.46 4.64
C ALA A 226 -22.53 -27.41 4.87
N LYS A 227 -22.09 -27.81 6.07
CA LYS A 227 -20.73 -27.64 6.63
C LYS A 227 -19.60 -27.78 5.60
N PRO A 228 -18.58 -26.90 5.63
CA PRO A 228 -17.38 -27.10 4.82
C PRO A 228 -16.59 -28.28 5.37
N ASP A 229 -16.48 -29.34 4.57
CA ASP A 229 -15.36 -30.27 4.68
C ASP A 229 -14.12 -29.54 4.19
N LYS A 230 -13.15 -29.39 5.09
CA LYS A 230 -11.84 -28.77 4.82
C LYS A 230 -11.14 -29.48 3.66
N PRO A 231 -10.68 -28.78 2.62
CA PRO A 231 -9.64 -29.31 1.74
C PRO A 231 -8.29 -29.27 2.47
N ASN A 232 -7.66 -30.44 2.53
CA ASN A 232 -6.36 -30.73 3.14
C ASN A 232 -5.27 -29.66 2.89
N ASP A 233 -4.75 -29.12 4.00
CA ASP A 233 -3.34 -29.15 4.42
C ASP A 233 -2.29 -29.27 3.30
N PHE A 234 -1.80 -28.12 2.82
CA PHE A 234 -0.48 -28.02 2.17
C PHE A 234 0.53 -27.19 2.97
N TYR A 235 0.08 -26.52 4.05
CA TYR A 235 0.90 -25.62 4.86
C TYR A 235 1.15 -26.11 6.30
N GLU A 236 0.75 -27.33 6.66
CA GLU A 236 1.12 -27.93 7.94
C GLU A 236 2.04 -29.14 7.76
N GLU A 237 3.33 -28.86 7.56
CA GLU A 237 4.35 -29.79 8.05
C GLU A 237 5.56 -29.03 8.60
N LYS A 238 5.58 -28.87 9.93
CA LYS A 238 6.76 -28.49 10.69
C LYS A 238 7.82 -29.58 10.56
N THR A 239 8.60 -29.53 9.50
CA THR A 239 9.93 -30.13 9.48
C THR A 239 10.96 -29.01 9.65
N ARG A 240 11.87 -29.22 10.60
CA ARG A 240 13.02 -28.36 10.83
C ARG A 240 13.92 -28.43 9.59
N LEU A 241 13.71 -27.53 8.62
CA LEU A 241 14.65 -27.30 7.54
C LEU A 241 15.39 -25.99 7.83
N GLY A 242 16.59 -26.14 8.38
CA GLY A 242 17.59 -25.09 8.29
C GLY A 242 18.03 -24.96 6.83
N ASP A 243 18.28 -23.72 6.42
CA ASP A 243 19.23 -23.36 5.37
C ASP A 243 19.05 -23.98 3.98
N THR A 244 17.83 -23.92 3.43
CA THR A 244 17.65 -23.90 1.97
C THR A 244 16.71 -22.78 1.57
N SER A 245 17.19 -21.53 1.65
CA SER A 245 16.66 -20.47 0.80
C SER A 245 16.90 -20.88 -0.65
N PRO A 246 15.88 -20.94 -1.52
CA PRO A 246 16.14 -21.03 -2.95
C PRO A 246 16.87 -19.73 -3.31
N ILE A 247 18.15 -19.85 -3.65
CA ILE A 247 18.84 -18.81 -4.40
C ILE A 247 18.13 -18.81 -5.75
N LEU A 248 17.15 -17.92 -5.89
CA LEU A 248 16.77 -17.46 -7.22
C LEU A 248 18.02 -16.76 -7.75
N ASP A 249 18.70 -17.37 -8.71
CA ASP A 249 19.70 -16.70 -9.53
C ASP A 249 18.95 -15.63 -10.34
N ILE A 250 18.62 -14.52 -9.67
CA ILE A 250 18.08 -13.33 -10.30
C ILE A 250 19.23 -12.77 -11.14
N PRO A 251 19.09 -12.68 -12.47
CA PRO A 251 20.11 -12.10 -13.34
C PRO A 251 20.62 -10.76 -12.77
N GLU A 252 21.94 -10.60 -12.70
CA GLU A 252 22.60 -9.38 -12.20
C GLU A 252 22.12 -8.11 -12.93
N ASP A 253 21.60 -8.29 -14.15
CA ASP A 253 21.01 -7.26 -15.01
C ASP A 253 19.62 -6.78 -14.55
N LEU A 254 18.95 -7.49 -13.63
CA LEU A 254 17.71 -7.06 -12.96
C LEU A 254 17.96 -6.29 -11.65
N LEU A 255 19.21 -6.14 -11.21
CA LEU A 255 19.61 -5.17 -10.17
C LEU A 255 19.65 -3.75 -10.76
N GLY A 256 18.53 -3.34 -11.36
CA GLY A 256 18.32 -1.99 -11.87
C GLY A 256 18.72 -0.96 -10.81
N GLN A 257 19.47 0.05 -11.24
CA GLN A 257 20.00 1.20 -10.49
C GLN A 257 19.39 1.37 -9.09
N ARG A 258 20.14 0.98 -8.05
CA ARG A 258 19.85 1.31 -6.65
C ARG A 258 19.60 2.81 -6.54
N GLN A 259 18.38 3.19 -6.16
CA GLN A 259 17.99 4.58 -6.06
C GLN A 259 18.13 5.01 -4.61
N PHE A 260 19.06 5.91 -4.36
CA PHE A 260 19.33 6.41 -3.03
C PHE A 260 18.24 7.36 -2.56
N MET A 261 17.93 7.32 -1.27
CA MET A 261 16.89 8.10 -0.65
C MET A 261 17.34 8.65 0.69
N LEU A 262 16.80 9.80 1.03
CA LEU A 262 16.85 10.38 2.36
C LEU A 262 15.45 10.32 2.95
N VAL A 263 15.27 9.48 3.98
CA VAL A 263 13.98 9.29 4.66
C VAL A 263 13.98 10.15 5.92
N PRO A 264 13.03 11.08 6.11
CA PRO A 264 12.96 11.93 7.31
C PRO A 264 12.81 11.09 8.60
N MET A 265 13.36 11.58 9.71
CA MET A 265 13.23 10.94 11.04
C MET A 265 12.83 11.95 12.13
N GLY A 266 12.24 11.43 13.22
CA GLY A 266 11.84 12.23 14.39
C GLY A 266 10.78 13.28 14.03
N ASP A 267 11.00 14.52 14.47
CA ASP A 267 10.10 15.65 14.19
C ASP A 267 10.26 16.24 12.76
N ASN A 268 11.01 15.57 11.88
CA ASN A 268 11.19 16.00 10.50
C ASN A 268 9.97 15.67 9.64
N GLU A 269 9.19 16.67 9.28
CA GLU A 269 7.97 16.53 8.47
C GLU A 269 8.21 16.63 6.94
N GLN A 270 9.47 16.70 6.49
CA GLN A 270 9.80 16.79 5.07
C GLN A 270 9.45 15.49 4.32
N PRO A 271 9.17 15.54 3.00
CA PRO A 271 8.96 14.32 2.23
C PRO A 271 10.25 13.48 2.12
N VAL A 272 10.09 12.17 1.86
CA VAL A 272 11.22 11.32 1.45
C VAL A 272 11.82 11.89 0.17
N ILE A 273 13.13 12.11 0.19
CA ILE A 273 13.85 12.68 -0.95
C ILE A 273 14.42 11.52 -1.76
N GLN A 274 13.88 11.32 -2.96
CA GLN A 274 14.40 10.34 -3.92
C GLN A 274 15.49 10.97 -4.77
N VAL A 275 16.68 10.36 -4.76
CA VAL A 275 17.83 10.86 -5.51
C VAL A 275 17.83 10.23 -6.90
N GLU A 276 17.23 10.96 -7.83
CA GLU A 276 16.96 10.49 -9.20
C GLU A 276 18.16 10.61 -10.15
N LYS A 277 19.14 11.45 -9.82
CA LYS A 277 20.31 11.73 -10.66
C LYS A 277 21.50 12.14 -9.82
N TYR A 278 22.70 12.13 -10.43
CA TYR A 278 23.91 12.66 -9.81
C TYR A 278 24.63 13.64 -10.76
N PRO A 279 25.21 14.73 -10.22
CA PRO A 279 25.09 15.19 -8.84
C PRO A 279 23.64 15.57 -8.49
N TYR A 280 23.29 15.47 -7.21
CA TYR A 280 21.98 15.86 -6.68
C TYR A 280 22.15 16.95 -5.63
N ILE A 281 21.57 18.12 -5.86
CA ILE A 281 21.74 19.28 -4.99
C ILE A 281 20.56 19.37 -4.03
N LEU A 282 20.84 19.50 -2.74
CA LEU A 282 19.86 19.66 -1.66
C LEU A 282 19.91 21.10 -1.12
N GLY A 283 18.74 21.69 -0.90
CA GLY A 283 18.65 23.01 -0.27
C GLY A 283 17.24 23.59 -0.30
N ARG A 284 17.09 24.83 0.13
CA ARG A 284 15.79 25.48 0.29
C ARG A 284 15.30 26.22 -0.97
N ALA A 285 16.18 26.51 -1.92
CA ALA A 285 15.82 27.32 -3.09
C ALA A 285 15.45 26.40 -4.28
N PRO A 286 14.15 26.17 -4.57
CA PRO A 286 13.72 25.17 -5.57
C PRO A 286 14.24 25.43 -6.99
N GLU A 287 14.58 26.69 -7.32
CA GLU A 287 15.15 27.08 -8.61
C GLU A 287 16.65 26.75 -8.74
N GLU A 288 17.33 26.45 -7.62
CA GLU A 288 18.78 26.24 -7.54
C GLU A 288 19.16 24.79 -7.15
N VAL A 289 18.18 23.95 -6.82
CA VAL A 289 18.40 22.62 -6.22
C VAL A 289 17.54 21.54 -6.88
N ASP A 290 17.95 20.28 -6.73
CA ASP A 290 17.20 19.12 -7.23
C ASP A 290 16.23 18.58 -6.18
N GLY A 291 16.66 18.54 -4.91
CA GLY A 291 15.82 18.19 -3.77
C GLY A 291 15.55 19.40 -2.90
N CYS A 292 14.36 19.98 -3.04
CA CYS A 292 13.94 21.12 -2.24
C CYS A 292 13.54 20.66 -0.84
N VAL A 293 14.24 21.17 0.17
CA VAL A 293 13.92 21.00 1.60
C VAL A 293 13.48 22.36 2.12
N ASP A 294 12.17 22.61 2.11
CA ASP A 294 11.61 23.90 2.51
C ASP A 294 11.58 24.02 4.03
N TRP A 295 12.74 24.38 4.60
CA TRP A 295 12.91 24.52 6.03
C TRP A 295 13.82 25.72 6.36
N PRO A 296 13.42 26.63 7.27
CA PRO A 296 14.13 27.91 7.48
C PRO A 296 15.63 27.78 7.77
N GLN A 297 16.05 26.70 8.44
CA GLN A 297 17.45 26.45 8.80
C GLN A 297 18.27 25.81 7.68
N ILE A 298 17.62 25.40 6.59
CA ILE A 298 18.29 24.90 5.39
C ILE A 298 18.73 26.08 4.52
N SER A 299 19.98 25.98 4.05
CA SER A 299 20.59 26.97 3.17
C SER A 299 20.03 26.84 1.76
N ARG A 300 20.09 27.92 0.96
CA ARG A 300 19.58 27.90 -0.43
C ARG A 300 20.15 26.73 -1.23
N ILE A 301 21.46 26.55 -1.14
CA ILE A 301 22.22 25.37 -1.54
C ILE A 301 22.91 24.89 -0.26
N HIS A 302 22.57 23.70 0.24
CA HIS A 302 23.03 23.21 1.54
C HIS A 302 24.04 22.09 1.40
N ALA A 303 23.72 21.05 0.62
CA ALA A 303 24.60 19.92 0.39
C ALA A 303 24.46 19.39 -1.04
N ARG A 304 25.45 18.62 -1.49
CA ARG A 304 25.44 17.95 -2.78
C ARG A 304 25.77 16.47 -2.60
N LEU A 305 24.98 15.61 -3.22
CA LEU A 305 25.25 14.19 -3.32
C LEU A 305 25.93 13.88 -4.65
N GLU A 306 26.93 13.01 -4.61
CA GLU A 306 27.71 12.57 -5.77
C GLU A 306 27.80 11.05 -5.79
N ALA A 307 27.63 10.46 -6.98
CA ALA A 307 27.87 9.03 -7.19
C ALA A 307 29.28 8.81 -7.77
N ARG A 308 30.05 7.91 -7.14
CA ARG A 308 31.32 7.41 -7.65
C ARG A 308 31.25 5.87 -7.74
N GLY A 309 30.84 5.37 -8.91
CA GLY A 309 30.60 3.94 -9.09
C GLY A 309 29.36 3.50 -8.32
N GLN A 310 29.52 2.60 -7.34
CA GLN A 310 28.44 2.14 -6.46
C GLN A 310 28.34 2.93 -5.15
N GLU A 311 29.29 3.84 -4.87
CA GLU A 311 29.32 4.64 -3.65
C GLU A 311 28.65 5.98 -3.84
N ILE A 312 27.89 6.41 -2.84
CA ILE A 312 27.33 7.76 -2.78
C ILE A 312 28.08 8.54 -1.71
N LYS A 313 28.38 9.79 -2.04
CA LYS A 313 29.05 10.71 -1.14
C LYS A 313 28.26 11.98 -0.99
N ILE A 314 28.40 12.62 0.15
CA ILE A 314 27.87 13.95 0.43
C ILE A 314 28.99 14.96 0.59
N VAL A 315 28.73 16.17 0.11
CA VAL A 315 29.56 17.35 0.27
C VAL A 315 28.70 18.47 0.82
N ASP A 316 29.08 19.03 1.97
CA ASP A 316 28.46 20.25 2.47
C ASP A 316 28.89 21.45 1.61
N MET A 317 27.91 22.24 1.14
CA MET A 317 28.12 23.34 0.20
C MET A 317 28.32 24.69 0.92
N SER A 318 29.05 24.68 2.04
CA SER A 318 29.21 25.83 2.94
C SER A 318 27.88 26.28 3.55
N SER A 319 27.12 25.32 4.05
CA SER A 319 25.84 25.60 4.70
C SER A 319 26.03 26.40 5.99
N VAL A 320 25.03 27.22 6.34
CA VAL A 320 25.10 28.08 7.54
C VAL A 320 25.06 27.27 8.84
N ASN A 321 24.20 26.25 8.87
CA ASN A 321 23.94 25.44 10.07
C ASN A 321 24.64 24.07 10.06
N GLY A 322 25.41 23.79 9.00
CA GLY A 322 26.19 22.57 8.87
C GLY A 322 25.40 21.34 8.41
N THR A 323 26.18 20.35 7.98
CA THR A 323 25.75 18.99 7.67
C THR A 323 26.46 18.02 8.62
N PHE A 324 25.77 16.99 9.10
CA PHE A 324 26.34 15.97 9.98
C PHE A 324 26.02 14.57 9.48
N ARG A 325 26.90 13.60 9.72
CA ARG A 325 26.65 12.17 9.47
C ARG A 325 26.93 11.39 10.75
N ASN A 326 25.94 10.70 11.30
CA ASN A 326 26.03 9.98 12.59
C ASN A 326 26.62 10.88 13.69
N ASP A 327 26.06 12.09 13.83
CA ASP A 327 26.51 13.17 14.74
C ASP A 327 27.91 13.76 14.46
N GLU A 328 28.65 13.27 13.45
CA GLU A 328 29.92 13.83 13.05
C GLU A 328 29.72 15.04 12.12
N TYR A 329 30.23 16.21 12.50
CA TYR A 329 30.20 17.41 11.66
C TYR A 329 31.04 17.24 10.38
N LEU A 330 30.40 17.45 9.23
CA LEU A 330 31.05 17.36 7.94
C LEU A 330 31.70 18.70 7.58
N LYS A 331 32.99 18.65 7.22
CA LYS A 331 33.71 19.86 6.81
C LYS A 331 33.19 20.34 5.44
N PRO A 332 32.83 21.62 5.28
CA PRO A 332 32.42 22.18 4.00
C PRO A 332 33.43 21.90 2.88
N GLY A 333 32.93 21.48 1.72
CA GLY A 333 33.72 21.16 0.54
C GLY A 333 34.51 19.84 0.59
N MET A 334 34.41 19.06 1.67
CA MET A 334 34.98 17.71 1.75
C MET A 334 33.92 16.64 1.44
N GLU A 335 34.35 15.55 0.82
CA GLU A 335 33.50 14.41 0.49
C GLU A 335 33.47 13.38 1.62
N TYR A 336 32.26 12.92 1.96
CA TYR A 336 32.03 11.86 2.95
C TYR A 336 31.13 10.78 2.35
N THR A 337 31.55 9.51 2.40
CA THR A 337 30.76 8.38 1.90
C THR A 337 29.55 8.12 2.79
N LEU A 338 28.39 7.88 2.19
CA LEU A 338 27.16 7.49 2.86
C LEU A 338 26.91 6.00 2.68
N HIS A 339 26.35 5.36 3.71
CA HIS A 339 25.91 3.97 3.70
C HIS A 339 24.43 3.89 4.11
N THR A 340 23.76 2.81 3.73
CA THR A 340 22.41 2.53 4.24
C THR A 340 22.43 2.51 5.78
N GLY A 341 21.48 3.20 6.39
CA GLY A 341 21.36 3.34 7.84
C GLY A 341 22.12 4.53 8.44
N ASP A 342 22.95 5.24 7.67
CA ASP A 342 23.60 6.46 8.16
C ASP A 342 22.55 7.54 8.45
N ILE A 343 22.65 8.19 9.61
CA ILE A 343 21.84 9.35 9.96
C ILE A 343 22.52 10.58 9.38
N LEU A 344 21.91 11.17 8.37
CA LEU A 344 22.32 12.42 7.77
C LEU A 344 21.47 13.57 8.32
N LYS A 345 22.13 14.51 9.00
CA LYS A 345 21.50 15.71 9.53
C LYS A 345 21.83 16.92 8.66
N LEU A 346 20.82 17.55 8.09
CA LEU A 346 20.95 18.83 7.38
C LEU A 346 20.41 19.92 8.30
N ALA A 347 21.29 20.79 8.82
CA ALA A 347 20.96 21.70 9.91
C ALA A 347 20.39 20.96 11.15
N ASP A 348 19.10 21.12 11.43
CA ASP A 348 18.35 20.50 12.51
C ASP A 348 17.43 19.34 12.04
N LEU A 349 17.35 19.10 10.73
CA LEU A 349 16.54 18.02 10.16
C LEU A 349 17.35 16.74 10.00
N GLU A 350 16.82 15.63 10.50
CA GLU A 350 17.45 14.32 10.45
C GLU A 350 16.81 13.46 9.36
N PHE A 351 17.65 12.80 8.59
CA PHE A 351 17.27 11.85 7.56
C PHE A 351 18.08 10.56 7.75
N ILE A 352 17.48 9.40 7.48
CA ILE A 352 18.20 8.13 7.34
C ILE A 352 18.50 7.89 5.87
N CYS A 353 19.76 7.50 5.59
CA CYS A 353 20.24 7.18 4.26
C CYS A 353 19.80 5.78 3.87
N GLN A 354 19.26 5.60 2.67
CA GLN A 354 18.82 4.31 2.14
C GLN A 354 19.25 4.15 0.68
N PHE A 355 19.79 2.98 0.33
CA PHE A 355 20.17 2.61 -1.04
C PHE A 355 19.17 1.63 -1.67
#